data_AF-W8Z238-F1
#
_entry.id   AF-W8Z238-F1
#
_cell.length_a   1.000
_cell.length_b   1.000
_cell.length_c   1.000
_cell.angle_alpha   90.00
_cell.angle_beta   90.00
_cell.angle_gamma   90.00
#
_symmetry.space_group_name_H-M   'P 1'
#
loop_
_entity.id
_entity.type
_entity.pdbx_description
1 polymer ?
#
loop_
_entity_poly.entity_id
_entity_poly.type
_entity_poly.pdbx_seq_one_letter_code
_entity_poly.pdbx_strand_id
1 'polypeptide(L)' 'MVLDTIGDMQLTPTKLKKNLGWVPKHDYESGISSTIKWYINNEDWMREVLNGSYKSYFDTQYGERIVKVEKNDE' A
#
# COMPACT_ATOMS: atom_id res chain seq x y z
N MET A 1 32.19 4.53 -0.24
CA MET A 1 31.28 5.46 0.46
C MET A 1 30.16 5.89 -0.50
N VAL A 2 29.41 4.93 -1.05
CA VAL A 2 28.20 5.19 -1.87
C VAL A 2 27.31 3.94 -1.82
N LEU A 3 26.87 3.50 -0.63
CA LEU A 3 25.89 2.41 -0.51
C LEU A 3 24.93 2.57 0.68
N ASP A 4 24.63 3.80 1.12
CA ASP A 4 23.68 4.02 2.23
C ASP A 4 22.37 4.71 1.83
N THR A 5 22.18 5.08 0.56
CA THR A 5 21.05 5.97 0.22
C THR A 5 19.70 5.25 -0.01
N ILE A 6 19.64 3.91 0.11
CA ILE A 6 18.38 3.13 0.05
C ILE A 6 18.39 2.02 1.12
N GLY A 7 18.99 2.27 2.30
CA GLY A 7 19.08 1.30 3.40
C GLY A 7 18.04 1.46 4.51
N ASP A 8 17.43 2.65 4.64
CA ASP A 8 16.78 3.07 5.89
C ASP A 8 15.25 2.91 5.93
N MET A 9 14.62 2.22 4.97
CA MET A 9 13.19 1.90 5.05
C MET A 9 12.90 0.63 5.88
N GLN A 10 13.76 0.29 6.85
CA GLN A 10 13.53 -0.85 7.74
C GLN A 10 13.14 -0.37 9.14
N LEU A 11 11.83 -0.29 9.39
CA LEU A 11 11.31 -0.05 10.74
C LEU A 11 11.41 -1.33 11.57
N THR A 12 12.47 -1.46 12.37
CA THR A 12 12.64 -2.60 13.28
C THR A 12 12.16 -2.26 14.70
N PRO A 13 11.13 -2.94 15.25
CA PRO A 13 10.53 -2.57 16.55
C PRO A 13 11.31 -3.10 17.76
N THR A 14 12.65 -3.06 17.73
CA THR A 14 13.52 -3.66 18.75
C THR A 14 13.30 -3.07 20.15
N LYS A 15 13.07 -1.75 20.24
CA LYS A 15 12.79 -1.07 21.53
C LYS A 15 11.48 -1.52 22.17
N LEU A 16 10.43 -1.71 21.36
CA LEU A 16 9.11 -2.16 21.83
C LEU A 16 9.17 -3.61 22.32
N LYS A 17 9.88 -4.48 21.58
CA LYS A 17 10.14 -5.87 22.00
C LYS A 17 10.88 -5.92 23.33
N LYS A 18 11.97 -5.16 23.47
CA LYS A 18 12.83 -5.20 24.67
C LYS A 18 12.15 -4.64 25.91
N ASN A 19 11.43 -3.52 25.79
CA ASN A 19 10.94 -2.79 26.95
C ASN A 19 9.49 -3.15 27.32
N LEU A 20 8.69 -3.61 26.35
CA LEU A 20 7.26 -3.86 26.53
C LEU A 20 6.86 -5.31 26.20
N GLY A 21 7.80 -6.16 25.75
CA GLY A 21 7.50 -7.52 25.30
C GLY A 21 6.61 -7.58 24.06
N TRP A 22 6.41 -6.45 23.37
CA TRP A 22 5.47 -6.37 22.26
C TRP A 22 6.02 -7.07 21.01
N VAL A 23 5.20 -7.92 20.39
CA VAL A 23 5.49 -8.57 19.12
C VAL A 23 4.32 -8.37 18.15
N PRO A 24 4.58 -8.24 16.83
CA PRO A 24 3.51 -8.16 15.85
C PRO A 24 2.69 -9.45 15.86
N LYS A 25 1.36 -9.30 15.82
CA LYS A 25 0.42 -10.43 15.83
C LYS A 25 0.34 -11.15 14.49
N HIS A 26 0.64 -10.45 13.40
CA HIS A 26 0.57 -10.96 12.04
C HIS A 26 1.93 -10.81 11.37
N ASP A 27 2.36 -11.84 10.67
CA ASP A 27 3.42 -11.73 9.67
C ASP A 27 2.88 -11.06 8.39
N TYR A 28 3.79 -10.78 7.46
CA TYR A 28 3.43 -10.12 6.20
C TYR A 28 2.41 -10.92 5.39
N GLU A 29 2.65 -12.22 5.21
CA GLU A 29 1.82 -13.11 4.36
C GLU A 29 0.38 -13.22 4.89
N SER A 30 0.23 -13.46 6.19
CA SER A 30 -1.08 -13.49 6.85
C SER A 30 -1.76 -12.12 6.84
N GLY A 31 -0.99 -11.05 7.01
CA GLY A 31 -1.48 -9.68 6.95
C GLY A 31 -2.03 -9.30 5.57
N ILE A 32 -1.27 -9.55 4.50
CA ILE A 32 -1.69 -9.20 3.14
C ILE A 32 -2.89 -10.04 2.70
N SER A 33 -2.91 -11.34 3.01
CA SER A 33 -4.06 -12.21 2.72
C SER A 33 -5.33 -11.71 3.42
N SER A 34 -5.22 -11.32 4.70
CA SER A 34 -6.35 -10.79 5.47
C SER A 34 -6.81 -9.44 4.94
N THR A 35 -5.88 -8.60 4.49
CA THR A 35 -6.17 -7.30 3.89
C THR A 35 -6.97 -7.48 2.59
N ILE A 36 -6.52 -8.34 1.68
CA ILE A 36 -7.23 -8.62 0.42
C ILE A 36 -8.66 -9.13 0.71
N LYS A 37 -8.80 -10.08 1.63
CA LYS A 37 -10.13 -10.60 2.02
C LYS A 37 -11.02 -9.50 2.58
N TRP A 38 -10.46 -8.59 3.38
CA TRP A 38 -11.21 -7.44 3.89
C TRP A 38 -11.71 -6.56 2.75
N TYR A 39 -10.87 -6.20 1.77
CA TYR A 39 -11.29 -5.40 0.62
C TYR A 39 -12.42 -6.05 -0.17
N ILE A 40 -12.34 -7.36 -0.44
CA ILE A 40 -13.39 -8.11 -1.16
C ILE A 40 -14.70 -8.11 -0.38
N ASN A 41 -14.64 -8.27 0.95
CA ASN A 41 -15.82 -8.33 1.81
C ASN A 41 -16.42 -6.94 2.12
N ASN A 42 -15.75 -5.85 1.78
CA ASN A 42 -16.17 -4.47 2.08
C ASN A 42 -16.36 -3.66 0.79
N GLU A 43 -17.02 -4.24 -0.20
CA GLU A 43 -17.20 -3.60 -1.52
C GLU A 43 -17.99 -2.30 -1.44
N ASP A 44 -18.99 -2.20 -0.56
CA ASP A 44 -19.78 -0.98 -0.41
C ASP A 44 -18.95 0.19 0.12
N TRP A 45 -18.06 -0.08 1.07
CA TRP A 45 -17.07 0.91 1.52
C TRP A 45 -16.16 1.36 0.37
N MET A 46 -15.74 0.42 -0.48
CA MET A 46 -14.95 0.75 -1.67
C MET A 46 -15.72 1.65 -2.65
N ARG A 47 -17.01 1.39 -2.88
CA ARG A 47 -17.84 2.24 -3.75
C ARG A 47 -17.92 3.67 -3.23
N GLU A 48 -18.10 3.85 -1.91
CA GLU A 48 -18.14 5.18 -1.30
C GLU A 48 -16.83 5.95 -1.48
N VAL A 49 -15.69 5.28 -1.28
CA VAL A 49 -14.36 5.88 -1.48
C VAL A 49 -14.15 6.31 -2.95
N LEU A 50 -14.55 5.48 -3.91
CA LEU A 50 -14.36 5.73 -5.33
C LEU A 50 -15.27 6.84 -5.89
N ASN A 51 -16.46 7.02 -5.32
CA ASN A 51 -17.43 8.04 -5.74
C ASN A 51 -17.05 9.46 -5.28
N GLY A 52 -16.09 9.60 -4.36
CA GLY A 52 -15.60 10.88 -3.90
C GLY A 52 -14.67 11.58 -4.89
N SER A 53 -13.97 12.60 -4.40
CA SER A 53 -12.91 13.32 -5.15
C SER A 53 -11.71 12.43 -5.54
N TYR A 54 -11.66 11.19 -5.04
CA TYR A 54 -10.59 10.24 -5.32
C TYR A 54 -10.45 9.94 -6.82
N LYS A 55 -11.56 9.77 -7.55
CA LYS A 55 -11.51 9.55 -9.00
C LYS A 55 -10.80 10.71 -9.72
N SER A 56 -11.15 11.96 -9.38
CA SER A 56 -10.53 13.15 -9.99
C SER A 56 -9.03 13.26 -9.67
N TYR A 57 -8.63 12.93 -8.44
CA TYR A 57 -7.21 12.84 -8.07
C TYR A 57 -6.49 11.76 -8.89
N PHE A 58 -7.08 10.57 -8.98
CA PHE A 58 -6.51 9.45 -9.74
C PHE A 58 -6.28 9.82 -11.20
N ASP A 59 -7.29 10.40 -11.85
CA ASP A 59 -7.22 10.85 -13.25
C ASP A 59 -6.09 11.88 -13.44
N THR A 60 -5.91 12.80 -12.49
CA THR A 60 -4.84 13.83 -12.53
C THR A 60 -3.44 13.24 -12.38
N GLN A 61 -3.24 12.27 -11.47
CA GLN A 61 -1.92 11.73 -11.19
C GLN A 61 -1.48 10.64 -12.18
N TYR A 62 -2.43 9.85 -12.68
CA TYR A 62 -2.16 8.63 -13.43
C TYR A 62 -2.75 8.61 -14.84
N GLY A 63 -3.73 9.46 -15.18
CA GLY A 63 -4.42 9.41 -16.47
C GLY A 63 -3.50 9.48 -17.69
N GLU A 64 -2.57 10.44 -17.72
CA GLU A 64 -1.61 10.54 -18.84
C GLU A 64 -0.63 9.35 -18.91
N ARG A 65 -0.29 8.75 -17.76
CA ARG A 65 0.64 7.61 -17.73
C ARG A 65 -0.01 6.37 -18.32
N ILE A 66 -1.28 6.13 -17.99
CA ILE A 66 -2.05 4.99 -18.48
C ILE A 66 -2.23 5.10 -20.00
N VAL A 67 -2.64 6.27 -20.51
CA VAL A 67 -2.81 6.51 -21.96
C VAL A 67 -1.51 6.28 -22.76
N LYS A 68 -0.34 6.55 -22.16
CA LYS A 68 0.96 6.30 -22.80
C LYS A 68 1.32 4.82 -22.84
N VAL A 69 0.94 4.03 -21.83
CA VAL A 69 1.17 2.58 -21.85
C VAL A 69 0.33 1.96 -22.97
N GLU A 70 -0.96 2.28 -23.06
CA GLU A 70 -1.87 1.72 -24.05
C GLU A 70 -1.44 2.00 -25.50
N LYS A 71 -0.82 3.14 -25.78
CA LYS A 71 -0.32 3.51 -27.12
C LYS A 71 1.02 2.89 -27.50
N ASN A 72 1.79 2.39 -26.53
CA ASN A 72 3.09 1.77 -26.78
C ASN A 72 2.99 0.25 -26.99
N ASP A 73 1.80 -0.31 -26.75
CA ASP A 73 1.49 -1.73 -26.94
C ASP A 73 0.75 -1.99 -28.28
N GLU A 74 0.58 -0.96 -29.13
CA GLU A 74 0.14 -1.02 -30.55
C GLU A 74 1.33 -0.84 -31.52
#